data_AF-A0A2E1QAU6-F1
#
_entry.id   AF-A0A2E1QAU6-F1
#
_cell.length_a   1.000
_cell.length_b   1.000
_cell.length_c   1.000
_cell.angle_alpha   90.00
_cell.angle_beta   90.00
_cell.angle_gamma   90.00
#
_symmetry.space_group_name_H-M   'P 1'
#
loop_
_entity.id
_entity.type
_entity.pdbx_description
1 polymer ?
#
loop_
_entity_poly.entity_id
_entity_poly.type
_entity_poly.pdbx_seq_one_letter_code
_entity_poly.pdbx_strand_id
1 'polypeptide(L)'
;MQLLSHLPFNQNCSDITGFYQDNREFAVIGLQNGAALVDVTDPYNPFEIDIIYGSSSTWRDLKYWNRHFYIGTEAEDGVKIVSVDNPDQPILVNTILDFETSHNIYIDSDGFLYVVGADRIPFGESNDIYIYMI
;
A
#
# COMPACT_ATOMS: atom_id res chain seq x y z
N MET A 1 -9.70 13.44 -23.46
CA MET A 1 -9.74 12.78 -22.14
C MET A 1 -11.05 13.17 -21.46
N GLN A 2 -11.70 12.25 -20.77
CA GLN A 2 -12.98 12.46 -20.10
C GLN A 2 -12.88 11.91 -18.67
N LEU A 3 -13.34 12.68 -17.68
CA LEU A 3 -13.52 12.19 -16.32
C LEU A 3 -14.77 11.29 -16.28
N LEU A 4 -14.62 10.04 -15.81
CA LEU A 4 -15.73 9.08 -15.73
C LEU A 4 -16.47 9.14 -14.38
N SER A 5 -15.73 9.26 -13.27
CA SER A 5 -16.28 9.30 -11.90
C SER A 5 -15.32 10.01 -10.92
N HIS A 6 -15.78 10.22 -9.69
CA HIS A 6 -14.98 10.77 -8.58
C HIS A 6 -15.45 10.15 -7.25
N LEU A 7 -14.57 9.41 -6.57
CA LEU A 7 -14.80 8.80 -5.26
C LEU A 7 -14.04 9.60 -4.18
N PRO A 8 -14.71 10.36 -3.29
CA PRO A 8 -14.05 11.17 -2.29
C PRO A 8 -13.75 10.40 -0.99
N PHE A 9 -12.54 10.59 -0.42
CA PHE A 9 -12.13 10.01 0.88
C PHE A 9 -12.16 11.00 2.06
N ASN A 10 -12.53 12.26 1.83
CA ASN A 10 -12.57 13.33 2.84
C ASN A 10 -11.24 13.55 3.61
N GLN A 11 -10.12 13.22 2.97
CA GLN A 11 -8.77 13.41 3.47
C GLN A 11 -7.78 13.53 2.31
N ASN A 12 -6.56 13.99 2.59
CA ASN A 12 -5.49 13.95 1.59
C ASN A 12 -5.15 12.49 1.28
N CYS A 13 -4.93 12.21 0.00
CA CYS A 13 -4.41 10.94 -0.48
C CYS A 13 -2.98 11.16 -0.98
N SER A 14 -2.15 10.10 -0.97
CA SER A 14 -0.76 10.15 -1.41
C SER A 14 -0.53 9.36 -2.69
N ASP A 15 -0.27 8.06 -2.57
CA ASP A 15 0.07 7.15 -3.68
C ASP A 15 -1.10 6.23 -4.08
N ILE A 16 -0.96 5.54 -5.20
CA ILE A 16 -1.89 4.53 -5.71
C ILE A 16 -1.13 3.36 -6.33
N THR A 17 -1.61 2.14 -6.08
CA THR A 17 -1.30 0.97 -6.92
C THR A 17 -2.59 0.35 -7.43
N GLY A 18 -2.53 -0.41 -8.51
CA GLY A 18 -3.68 -1.09 -9.10
C GLY A 18 -3.33 -2.50 -9.53
N PHE A 19 -4.34 -3.37 -9.55
CA PHE A 19 -4.16 -4.76 -9.97
C PHE A 19 -5.45 -5.37 -10.51
N TYR A 20 -5.30 -6.27 -11.48
CA TYR A 20 -6.37 -7.08 -12.01
C TYR A 20 -6.34 -8.47 -11.37
N GLN A 21 -7.48 -8.93 -10.85
CA GLN A 21 -7.60 -10.24 -10.23
C GLN A 21 -9.04 -10.75 -10.33
N ASP A 22 -9.23 -12.06 -10.58
CA ASP A 22 -10.54 -12.71 -10.52
C ASP A 22 -11.63 -12.00 -11.36
N ASN A 23 -11.24 -11.48 -12.54
CA ASN A 23 -12.05 -10.68 -13.47
C ASN A 23 -12.52 -9.31 -12.96
N ARG A 24 -11.84 -8.76 -11.96
CA ARG A 24 -12.09 -7.44 -11.38
C ARG A 24 -10.83 -6.59 -11.41
N GLU A 25 -11.02 -5.28 -11.48
CA GLU A 25 -9.95 -4.30 -11.39
C GLU A 25 -10.01 -3.62 -10.02
N PHE A 26 -8.87 -3.52 -9.35
CA PHE A 26 -8.78 -2.96 -8.01
C PHE A 26 -7.75 -1.83 -7.97
N ALA A 27 -8.00 -0.87 -7.10
CA ALA A 27 -7.04 0.17 -6.74
C ALA A 27 -6.81 0.15 -5.23
N VAL A 28 -5.57 0.38 -4.81
CA VAL A 28 -5.24 0.67 -3.41
C VAL A 28 -4.83 2.11 -3.33
N ILE A 29 -5.49 2.89 -2.48
CA ILE A 29 -5.29 4.34 -2.34
C ILE A 29 -4.63 4.64 -1.00
N GLY A 30 -3.52 5.36 -1.02
CA GLY A 30 -2.83 5.78 0.19
C GLY A 30 -3.62 6.88 0.90
N LEU A 31 -4.04 6.61 2.13
CA LEU A 31 -4.76 7.55 3.00
C LEU A 31 -3.84 8.04 4.12
N GLN A 32 -4.19 9.16 4.75
CA GLN A 32 -3.40 9.65 5.89
C GLN A 32 -3.37 8.63 7.04
N ASN A 33 -4.47 7.92 7.27
CA ASN A 33 -4.64 6.95 8.35
C ASN A 33 -4.64 5.48 7.91
N GLY A 34 -4.18 5.16 6.69
CA GLY A 34 -4.13 3.78 6.21
C GLY A 34 -4.05 3.67 4.69
N ALA A 35 -4.59 2.59 4.15
CA ALA A 35 -4.81 2.43 2.71
C ALA A 35 -6.20 1.86 2.44
N ALA A 36 -6.92 2.41 1.46
CA ALA A 36 -8.22 1.92 1.03
C ALA A 36 -8.09 0.98 -0.15
N LEU A 37 -8.68 -0.21 -0.07
CA LEU A 37 -8.90 -1.09 -1.22
C LEU A 37 -10.24 -0.71 -1.87
N VAL A 38 -10.21 -0.46 -3.18
CA VAL A 38 -11.35 0.03 -3.96
C VAL A 38 -11.57 -0.91 -5.14
N ASP A 39 -12.80 -1.34 -5.36
CA ASP A 39 -13.20 -1.96 -6.61
C ASP A 39 -13.42 -0.86 -7.66
N VAL A 40 -12.69 -0.95 -8.77
CA VAL A 40 -12.77 -0.03 -9.91
C VAL A 40 -13.15 -0.74 -11.21
N THR A 41 -13.72 -1.94 -11.12
CA THR A 41 -14.15 -2.77 -12.26
C THR A 41 -15.17 -2.03 -13.13
N ASP A 42 -16.12 -1.32 -12.51
CA ASP A 42 -16.93 -0.32 -13.18
C ASP A 42 -16.37 1.08 -12.89
N PRO A 43 -15.63 1.70 -13.84
CA PRO A 43 -15.02 3.00 -13.61
C PRO A 43 -16.03 4.13 -13.47
N TYR A 44 -17.32 3.92 -13.78
CA TYR A 44 -18.38 4.89 -13.53
C TYR A 44 -18.92 4.83 -12.10
N ASN A 45 -18.76 3.69 -11.41
CA ASN A 45 -19.29 3.44 -10.07
C ASN A 45 -18.27 2.71 -9.17
N PRO A 46 -17.06 3.26 -8.94
CA PRO A 46 -16.10 2.65 -8.02
C PRO A 46 -16.60 2.70 -6.58
N PHE A 47 -16.24 1.70 -5.77
CA PHE A 47 -16.61 1.66 -4.35
C PHE A 47 -15.47 1.13 -3.47
N GLU A 48 -15.37 1.68 -2.26
CA GLU A 48 -14.45 1.22 -1.22
C GLU A 48 -14.90 -0.16 -0.71
N ILE A 49 -13.97 -1.12 -0.69
CA ILE A 49 -14.18 -2.44 -0.12
C ILE A 49 -13.82 -2.42 1.37
N ASP A 50 -12.61 -1.96 1.70
CA ASP A 50 -12.12 -1.93 3.08
C ASP A 50 -10.97 -0.91 3.24
N ILE A 51 -10.67 -0.54 4.50
CA ILE A 51 -9.53 0.30 4.87
C ILE A 51 -8.60 -0.47 5.82
N ILE A 52 -7.34 -0.60 5.40
CA ILE A 52 -6.28 -1.10 6.26
C ILE A 52 -5.70 0.07 7.05
N TYR A 53 -6.12 0.20 8.30
CA TYR A 53 -5.70 1.29 9.17
C TYR A 53 -4.22 1.22 9.57
N GLY A 54 -3.62 2.40 9.75
CA GLY A 54 -2.27 2.60 10.24
C GLY A 54 -2.11 3.92 10.98
N SER A 55 -0.92 4.14 11.54
CA SER A 55 -0.54 5.39 12.19
C SER A 55 -0.57 6.54 11.19
N SER A 56 -0.98 7.74 11.61
CA SER A 56 -1.17 8.86 10.70
C SER A 56 0.15 9.30 10.06
N SER A 57 0.17 9.42 8.73
CA SER A 57 1.26 10.01 7.96
C SER A 57 0.71 10.64 6.68
N THR A 58 1.31 11.74 6.23
CA THR A 58 0.98 12.33 4.93
C THR A 58 1.36 11.40 3.78
N TRP A 59 2.41 10.61 3.95
CA TRP A 59 3.04 9.85 2.87
C TRP A 59 2.94 8.34 3.10
N ARG A 60 2.39 7.68 2.08
CA ARG A 60 2.41 6.23 1.91
C ARG A 60 2.84 5.91 0.49
N ASP A 61 3.48 4.77 0.34
CA ASP A 61 3.86 4.23 -0.95
C ASP A 61 3.35 2.79 -1.04
N LEU A 62 2.70 2.47 -2.16
CA LEU A 62 1.89 1.26 -2.29
C LEU A 62 2.39 0.44 -3.47
N LYS A 63 2.50 -0.88 -3.28
CA LYS A 63 2.82 -1.82 -4.37
C LYS A 63 1.96 -3.07 -4.24
N TYR A 64 1.60 -3.65 -5.38
CA TYR A 64 0.92 -4.94 -5.43
C TYR A 64 1.87 -5.99 -6.01
N TRP A 65 1.87 -7.17 -5.41
CA TRP A 65 2.58 -8.34 -5.89
C TRP A 65 1.88 -9.62 -5.44
N ASN A 66 1.66 -10.55 -6.37
CA ASN A 66 1.25 -11.92 -6.10
C ASN A 66 0.11 -12.07 -5.06
N ARG A 67 -1.06 -11.45 -5.35
CA ARG A 67 -2.26 -11.44 -4.46
C ARG A 67 -2.02 -10.78 -3.09
N HIS A 68 -1.02 -9.92 -2.98
CA HIS A 68 -0.75 -9.09 -1.81
C HIS A 68 -0.53 -7.64 -2.20
N PHE A 69 -0.93 -6.71 -1.35
CA PHE A 69 -0.46 -5.34 -1.43
C PHE A 69 0.34 -4.95 -0.19
N TYR A 70 1.30 -4.06 -0.42
CA TYR A 70 2.32 -3.65 0.51
C TYR A 70 2.14 -2.16 0.78
N ILE A 71 2.18 -1.77 2.05
CA ILE A 71 2.00 -0.39 2.47
C ILE A 71 3.28 0.07 3.18
N GLY A 72 4.10 0.86 2.48
CA GLY A 72 5.16 1.65 3.08
C GLY A 72 4.64 3.00 3.59
N THR A 73 5.28 3.56 4.60
CA THR A 73 4.90 4.86 5.17
C THR A 73 6.03 5.48 5.99
N GLU A 74 6.05 6.81 6.06
CA GLU A 74 6.95 7.55 6.96
C GLU A 74 6.50 7.55 8.43
N ALA A 75 5.35 6.95 8.76
CA ALA A 75 5.01 6.64 10.15
C ALA A 75 5.75 5.40 10.66
N GLU A 76 5.83 5.24 11.98
CA GLU A 76 6.44 4.09 12.67
C GLU A 76 5.55 2.82 12.59
N ASP A 77 5.23 2.39 11.37
CA ASP A 77 4.31 1.29 11.06
C ASP A 77 5.00 0.14 10.29
N GLY A 78 6.27 0.30 9.92
CA GLY A 78 7.02 -0.61 9.06
C GLY A 78 6.44 -0.70 7.65
N VAL A 79 6.55 -1.89 7.04
CA VAL A 79 5.82 -2.21 5.79
C VAL A 79 4.75 -3.27 6.09
N LYS A 80 3.48 -2.90 5.93
CA LYS A 80 2.35 -3.82 6.11
C LYS A 80 2.14 -4.65 4.85
N ILE A 81 1.84 -5.94 5.03
CA ILE A 81 1.60 -6.90 3.94
C ILE A 81 0.18 -7.44 4.09
N VAL A 82 -0.66 -7.16 3.09
CA VAL A 82 -2.09 -7.47 3.12
C VAL A 82 -2.39 -8.47 2.02
N SER A 83 -2.91 -9.64 2.38
CA SER A 83 -3.42 -10.62 1.42
C SER A 83 -4.76 -10.16 0.87
N VAL A 84 -4.92 -10.30 -0.44
CA VAL A 84 -6.17 -10.16 -1.19
C VAL A 84 -6.52 -11.46 -1.89
N ASP A 85 -6.20 -12.61 -1.28
CA ASP A 85 -6.67 -13.91 -1.74
C ASP A 85 -8.20 -13.96 -1.85
N ASN A 86 -8.89 -13.26 -0.95
CA ASN A 86 -10.26 -12.82 -1.16
C ASN A 86 -10.28 -11.28 -1.16
N PRO A 87 -10.43 -10.60 -2.32
CA PRO A 87 -10.44 -9.14 -2.37
C PRO A 87 -11.57 -8.50 -1.57
N ASP A 88 -12.69 -9.20 -1.37
CA ASP A 88 -13.83 -8.72 -0.57
C ASP A 88 -13.59 -8.84 0.94
N GLN A 89 -12.46 -9.45 1.34
CA GLN A 89 -12.03 -9.60 2.72
C GLN A 89 -10.50 -9.55 2.80
N PRO A 90 -9.88 -8.38 2.59
CA PRO A 90 -8.43 -8.25 2.70
C PRO A 90 -7.97 -8.53 4.13
N ILE A 91 -6.82 -9.18 4.29
CA ILE A 91 -6.29 -9.57 5.60
C ILE A 91 -4.85 -9.10 5.74
N LEU A 92 -4.56 -8.30 6.77
CA LEU A 92 -3.18 -8.00 7.17
C LEU A 92 -2.53 -9.31 7.66
N VAL A 93 -1.62 -9.86 6.86
CA VAL A 93 -0.98 -11.15 7.13
C VAL A 93 0.39 -11.00 7.78
N ASN A 94 1.07 -9.87 7.59
CA ASN A 94 2.36 -9.60 8.19
C ASN A 94 2.70 -8.10 8.22
N THR A 95 3.68 -7.72 9.04
CA THR A 95 4.33 -6.40 9.01
C THR A 95 5.84 -6.59 9.13
N ILE A 96 6.61 -6.03 8.19
CA ILE A 96 8.07 -5.97 8.27
C ILE A 96 8.43 -4.88 9.29
N LEU A 97 9.17 -5.26 10.33
CA LEU A 97 9.54 -4.39 11.47
C LEU A 97 11.06 -4.34 11.71
N ASP A 98 11.87 -4.73 10.71
CA ASP A 98 13.33 -4.59 10.78
C ASP A 98 13.78 -3.11 10.79
N PHE A 99 12.87 -2.22 10.38
CA PHE A 99 12.91 -0.76 10.42
C PHE A 99 11.52 -0.22 10.82
N GLU A 100 11.43 1.07 11.15
CA GLU A 100 10.18 1.68 11.62
C GLU A 100 9.42 2.42 10.51
N THR A 101 10.15 3.14 9.65
CA THR A 101 9.58 3.98 8.59
C THR A 101 10.13 3.57 7.22
N SER A 102 9.49 4.04 6.14
CA SER A 102 10.00 3.92 4.77
C SER A 102 9.50 5.09 3.91
N HIS A 103 10.36 5.62 3.05
CA HIS A 103 9.98 6.68 2.11
C HIS A 103 9.42 6.12 0.80
N ASN A 104 9.95 4.98 0.32
CA ASN A 104 9.44 4.33 -0.89
C ASN A 104 9.69 2.82 -0.85
N ILE A 105 8.84 2.08 -1.54
CA ILE A 105 8.97 0.65 -1.77
C ILE A 105 8.82 0.31 -3.25
N TYR A 106 9.61 -0.65 -3.72
CA TYR A 106 9.51 -1.16 -5.09
C TYR A 106 9.49 -2.68 -5.06
N ILE A 107 8.71 -3.29 -5.95
CA ILE A 107 8.70 -4.74 -6.12
C ILE A 107 9.00 -5.03 -7.59
N ASP A 108 10.00 -5.87 -7.84
CA ASP A 108 10.33 -6.31 -9.20
C ASP A 108 9.55 -7.56 -9.62
N SER A 109 9.74 -7.98 -10.88
CA SER A 109 9.06 -9.13 -11.46
C SER A 109 9.55 -10.49 -10.94
N ASP A 110 10.62 -10.53 -10.16
CA ASP A 110 11.17 -11.76 -9.59
C ASP A 110 10.72 -11.93 -8.11
N GLY A 111 9.91 -11.00 -7.60
CA GLY A 111 9.41 -11.04 -6.23
C GLY A 111 10.42 -10.52 -5.21
N PHE A 112 11.26 -9.56 -5.58
CA PHE A 112 12.07 -8.84 -4.61
C PHE A 112 11.41 -7.52 -4.21
N LEU A 113 11.23 -7.32 -2.91
CA LEU A 113 10.82 -6.05 -2.31
C LEU A 113 12.06 -5.25 -1.91
N TYR A 114 12.17 -4.04 -2.44
CA TYR A 114 13.20 -3.06 -2.12
C TYR A 114 12.57 -1.93 -1.31
N VAL A 115 13.14 -1.60 -0.16
CA VAL A 115 12.68 -0.51 0.70
C VAL A 115 13.79 0.51 0.86
N VAL A 116 13.49 1.79 0.67
CA VAL A 116 14.47 2.88 0.75
C VAL A 116 13.99 4.03 1.64
N GLY A 117 14.95 4.80 2.16
CA GLY A 117 14.67 5.87 3.11
C GLY A 117 14.00 5.34 4.37
N ALA A 118 14.43 4.16 4.79
CA ALA A 118 13.96 3.52 6.01
C ALA A 118 14.81 3.99 7.18
N ASP A 119 14.14 4.39 8.26
CA ASP A 119 14.81 4.77 9.50
C ASP A 119 14.63 3.68 10.56
N ARG A 120 15.72 3.44 11.29
CA ARG A 120 15.74 2.57 12.46
C ARG A 120 16.15 3.38 13.70
N ILE A 121 15.17 3.79 14.50
CA ILE A 121 15.43 4.42 15.79
C ILE A 121 15.75 3.30 16.80
N PRO A 122 16.76 3.44 17.70
CA PRO A 122 17.54 4.63 18.06
C PRO A 122 18.90 4.76 17.36
N PHE A 123 19.18 3.93 16.35
CA PHE A 123 20.54 3.82 15.79
C PHE A 123 20.88 4.95 14.81
N GLY A 124 19.89 5.74 14.37
CA GLY A 124 20.11 6.94 13.56
C GLY A 124 20.63 6.64 12.14
N GLU A 125 20.53 5.38 11.72
CA GLU A 125 20.81 4.98 10.35
C GLU A 125 19.55 5.32 9.53
N SER A 126 19.66 6.42 8.80
CA SER A 126 18.77 6.77 7.70
C SER A 126 19.55 6.57 6.41
N ASN A 127 18.86 6.19 5.34
CA ASN A 127 19.38 5.99 3.97
C ASN A 127 19.87 4.59 3.58
N ASP A 128 19.40 3.53 4.25
CA ASP A 128 19.66 2.16 3.81
C ASP A 128 18.69 1.68 2.73
N ILE A 129 19.11 0.63 2.02
CA ILE A 129 18.25 -0.20 1.19
C ILE A 129 18.06 -1.55 1.87
N TYR A 130 16.81 -1.93 2.12
CA TYR A 130 16.45 -3.27 2.57
C TYR A 130 15.91 -4.06 1.38
N ILE A 131 16.31 -5.33 1.27
CA ILE A 131 15.90 -6.22 0.17
C ILE A 131 15.33 -7.50 0.76
N TYR A 132 14.12 -7.85 0.37
CA TYR A 132 13.40 -9.05 0.78
C TYR A 132 13.01 -9.88 -0.45
N MET A 133 12.94 -11.19 -0.30
CA MET A 133 12.28 -12.09 -1.25
C MET A 133 10.86 -12.36 -0.72
N ILE A 134 9.84 -12.19 -1.55
CA ILE A 134 8.42 -12.19 -1.17
C ILE A 134 7.53 -13.03 -2.10
#